data_AF-A0A352XFC3-F1
#
_entry.id   AF-A0A352XFC3-F1
#
_cell.length_a   1.000
_cell.length_b   1.000
_cell.length_c   1.000
_cell.angle_alpha   90.00
_cell.angle_beta   90.00
_cell.angle_gamma   90.00
#
_symmetry.space_group_name_H-M   'P 1'
#
loop_
_entity.id
_entity.type
_entity.pdbx_description
1 polymer ?
#
loop_
_entity_poly.entity_id
_entity_poly.type
_entity_poly.pdbx_seq_one_letter_code
_entity_poly.pdbx_strand_id
1 'polypeptide(L)'
;MNCKWVIGRWQWKTAQMAVVVGCAIALHSPFAKSQIVPDRTLPNNSTVELQGEANLIQGGTTAGGNLFHSFDQFSLPTGMEAYFNNAQNIQNIIARVTGGSISHIDGLIRANGTANLFLINPNGIIFGANARLNLGGSFIASTANSLKFADGTEFSAVNPQAPLLTINVPIGLQMGANPGSIINQSRVTDNNGSIRGLEVVPGKTLGLIGGNIYLTGGCLTAPQGRIELGSVGDNSFVGFNQTNDIFFITYPTSQNLHSLQLSEQATIDVSGIGGGEVQLFGGEISLTDSAKITANTLGNQNGGDVVIQGRKLTMQDEATIVVSTFGEGNAGNLTVRATDSIDIAATNNLVEFIQKIINRSLTNADFRGGIFNMSFSTGSAGNSTIETQNLIVRDGAIIFNPAFNDGMGGILTINAAGGRVEIRDGLLLTGTAGRGASGDLIINTSRLLVIDGGIIASTTIGEGRGGNIAINASAFVELDGKNDTLTMINTPQSIVQFGLGVPVIIATTMSAGNGGNLTINTGDLTVKKGAQISTGTFWAGRSGDLLVNASELVELIGVNFPTSLGGQLATSTQASGFAGNLTINSRQLI
;
A
#
# COMPACT_ATOMS: atom_id res chain seq x y z
N MET A 1 -69.69 9.77 -48.51
CA MET A 1 -70.25 9.90 -47.14
C MET A 1 -69.52 11.04 -46.45
N ASN A 2 -69.79 12.31 -46.81
CA ASN A 2 -70.69 13.29 -46.14
C ASN A 2 -70.37 13.39 -44.63
N CYS A 3 -69.59 14.35 -44.09
CA CYS A 3 -69.53 15.82 -44.23
C CYS A 3 -70.79 16.55 -43.70
N LYS A 4 -70.65 17.32 -42.60
CA LYS A 4 -71.37 18.58 -42.30
C LYS A 4 -70.78 19.34 -41.09
N TRP A 5 -69.94 20.33 -41.40
CA TRP A 5 -69.84 21.73 -40.95
C TRP A 5 -71.12 22.38 -40.31
N VAL A 6 -71.16 23.50 -39.54
CA VAL A 6 -70.43 24.80 -39.61
C VAL A 6 -70.87 25.83 -38.50
N ILE A 7 -70.01 26.83 -38.16
CA ILE A 7 -70.15 28.23 -37.57
C ILE A 7 -70.92 28.51 -36.23
N GLY A 8 -70.57 29.51 -35.38
CA GLY A 8 -69.51 30.52 -35.35
C GLY A 8 -69.74 31.71 -34.37
N ARG A 9 -68.69 32.56 -34.26
CA ARG A 9 -68.59 34.01 -33.91
C ARG A 9 -68.73 34.58 -32.46
N TRP A 10 -67.58 35.09 -31.98
CA TRP A 10 -67.22 36.41 -31.40
C TRP A 10 -68.20 37.20 -30.50
N GLN A 11 -67.74 37.63 -29.31
CA GLN A 11 -67.46 39.05 -28.98
C GLN A 11 -66.83 39.24 -27.58
N TRP A 12 -66.02 40.30 -27.45
CA TRP A 12 -65.22 40.72 -26.28
C TRP A 12 -66.01 41.65 -25.34
N LYS A 13 -65.64 41.71 -24.04
CA LYS A 13 -65.42 42.96 -23.27
C LYS A 13 -64.91 42.77 -21.82
N THR A 14 -63.67 43.24 -21.60
CA THR A 14 -63.15 44.15 -20.55
C THR A 14 -63.04 43.79 -19.05
N ALA A 15 -61.87 44.23 -18.52
CA ALA A 15 -61.50 44.64 -17.15
C ALA A 15 -60.89 43.53 -16.25
N GLN A 16 -59.79 43.70 -15.51
CA GLN A 16 -59.11 44.88 -14.95
C GLN A 16 -57.57 44.66 -14.87
N MET A 17 -56.83 45.78 -14.86
CA MET A 17 -55.40 45.86 -14.52
C MET A 17 -55.16 45.49 -13.04
N ALA A 18 -54.14 44.67 -12.78
CA ALA A 18 -53.42 44.64 -11.51
C ALA A 18 -51.92 44.80 -11.79
N VAL A 19 -51.34 45.88 -11.28
CA VAL A 19 -49.91 46.16 -11.29
C VAL A 19 -49.25 45.22 -10.30
N VAL A 20 -48.45 44.27 -10.78
CA VAL A 20 -47.54 43.47 -9.94
C VAL A 20 -46.18 44.15 -9.98
N VAL A 21 -45.83 44.79 -8.85
CA VAL A 21 -44.47 45.24 -8.57
C VAL A 21 -43.59 43.99 -8.44
N GLY A 22 -42.77 43.73 -9.45
CA GLY A 22 -41.77 42.67 -9.42
C GLY A 22 -40.63 43.06 -8.46
N CYS A 23 -40.74 42.69 -7.19
CA CYS A 23 -39.57 42.56 -6.33
C CYS A 23 -38.78 41.33 -6.79
N ALA A 24 -37.72 41.56 -7.57
CA ALA A 24 -36.68 40.58 -7.77
C ALA A 24 -35.95 40.37 -6.43
N ILE A 25 -36.43 39.44 -5.62
CA ILE A 25 -35.65 38.90 -4.51
C ILE A 25 -34.60 38.00 -5.17
N ALA A 26 -33.43 38.58 -5.44
CA ALA A 26 -32.24 37.79 -5.69
C ALA A 26 -31.97 36.97 -4.44
N LEU A 27 -32.34 35.69 -4.47
CA LEU A 27 -31.88 34.67 -3.53
C LEU A 27 -30.37 34.57 -3.71
N HIS A 28 -29.64 35.45 -3.04
CA HIS A 28 -28.23 35.25 -2.79
C HIS A 28 -28.16 34.10 -1.80
N SER A 29 -27.83 32.91 -2.28
CA SER A 29 -27.28 31.87 -1.40
C SER A 29 -26.19 32.56 -0.58
N PRO A 30 -26.25 32.55 0.77
CA PRO A 30 -25.14 33.08 1.54
C PRO A 30 -23.92 32.25 1.15
N PHE A 31 -23.00 32.86 0.42
CA PHE A 31 -21.66 32.31 0.23
C PHE A 31 -21.17 31.93 1.62
N ALA A 32 -20.89 30.64 1.84
CA ALA A 32 -20.29 30.19 3.08
C ALA A 32 -18.99 30.98 3.23
N LYS A 33 -18.94 31.92 4.18
CA LYS A 33 -17.70 32.61 4.51
C LYS A 33 -16.67 31.53 4.85
N SER A 34 -15.50 31.60 4.23
CA SER A 34 -14.34 30.81 4.64
C SER A 34 -14.11 30.94 6.14
N GLN A 35 -13.76 29.83 6.79
CA GLN A 35 -13.59 29.74 8.24
C GLN A 35 -12.09 29.68 8.58
N ILE A 36 -11.30 30.59 8.00
CA ILE A 36 -9.90 30.79 8.39
C ILE A 36 -9.86 32.02 9.28
N VAL A 37 -9.82 31.79 10.59
CA VAL A 37 -9.90 32.84 11.60
C VAL A 37 -8.57 32.87 12.35
N PRO A 38 -7.74 33.90 12.18
CA PRO A 38 -6.54 34.07 12.99
C PRO A 38 -6.84 34.16 14.48
N ASP A 39 -5.96 33.60 15.30
CA ASP A 39 -5.93 33.95 16.72
C ASP A 39 -4.98 35.13 16.98
N ARG A 40 -4.78 35.48 18.25
CA ARG A 40 -3.90 36.58 18.68
C ARG A 40 -2.75 36.12 19.58
N THR A 41 -2.25 34.91 19.35
CA THR A 41 -1.28 34.24 20.23
C THR A 41 0.17 34.37 19.77
N LEU A 42 0.42 35.04 18.63
CA LEU A 42 1.76 35.28 18.10
C LEU A 42 2.25 36.71 18.40
N PRO A 43 3.57 36.94 18.46
CA PRO A 43 4.13 38.30 18.53
C PRO A 43 3.69 39.18 17.36
N ASN A 44 3.83 38.67 16.14
CA ASN A 44 3.23 39.23 14.92
C ASN A 44 2.14 38.26 14.46
N ASN A 45 0.89 38.69 14.58
CA ASN A 45 -0.27 37.83 14.33
C ASN A 45 -0.49 37.56 12.85
N SER A 46 -1.14 36.43 12.58
CA SER A 46 -1.62 36.10 11.25
C SER A 46 -2.77 37.03 10.86
N THR A 47 -2.85 37.39 9.59
CA THR A 47 -3.97 38.14 9.04
C THR A 47 -4.53 37.39 7.84
N VAL A 48 -5.85 37.46 7.66
CA VAL A 48 -6.55 36.81 6.55
C VAL A 48 -7.40 37.87 5.85
N GLU A 49 -7.14 38.08 4.57
CA GLU A 49 -7.92 38.96 3.71
C GLU A 49 -8.57 38.14 2.61
N LEU A 50 -9.88 38.28 2.44
CA LEU A 50 -10.59 37.61 1.36
C LEU A 50 -10.46 38.43 0.06
N GLN A 51 -9.82 37.85 -0.95
CA GLN A 51 -9.65 38.41 -2.29
C GLN A 51 -10.26 37.46 -3.33
N GLY A 52 -11.53 37.70 -3.68
CA GLY A 52 -12.28 36.78 -4.54
C GLY A 52 -12.49 35.44 -3.84
N GLU A 53 -12.05 34.35 -4.47
CA GLU A 53 -12.10 32.98 -3.90
C GLU A 53 -10.89 32.65 -3.01
N ALA A 54 -9.91 33.55 -2.92
CA ALA A 54 -8.68 33.33 -2.16
C ALA A 54 -8.71 34.02 -0.78
N ASN A 55 -8.43 33.23 0.25
CA ASN A 55 -8.08 33.71 1.59
C ASN A 55 -6.58 33.97 1.62
N LEU A 56 -6.20 35.22 1.40
CA LEU A 56 -4.81 35.66 1.45
C LEU A 56 -4.35 35.70 2.90
N ILE A 57 -3.52 34.73 3.28
CA ILE A 57 -2.90 34.60 4.61
C ILE A 57 -1.59 35.39 4.59
N GLN A 58 -1.49 36.39 5.46
CA GLN A 58 -0.34 37.28 5.60
C GLN A 58 0.03 37.46 7.08
N GLY A 59 1.00 38.35 7.34
CA GLY A 59 1.53 38.57 8.67
C GLY A 59 2.23 37.32 9.18
N GLY A 60 1.91 36.92 10.40
CA GLY A 60 2.61 35.83 11.09
C GLY A 60 3.97 36.29 11.62
N THR A 61 4.61 35.43 12.40
CA THR A 61 5.89 35.74 13.01
C THR A 61 7.00 34.96 12.33
N THR A 62 8.05 35.66 11.89
CA THR A 62 9.22 35.05 11.28
C THR A 62 10.35 34.86 12.30
N ALA A 63 11.00 33.72 12.27
CA ALA A 63 12.25 33.47 12.97
C ALA A 63 13.18 32.64 12.06
N GLY A 64 14.20 33.29 11.49
CA GLY A 64 15.08 32.65 10.51
C GLY A 64 14.31 32.21 9.26
N GLY A 65 14.45 30.94 8.88
CA GLY A 65 13.71 30.33 7.76
C GLY A 65 12.28 29.89 8.09
N ASN A 66 11.82 30.06 9.34
CA ASN A 66 10.50 29.63 9.78
C ASN A 66 9.51 30.81 9.79
N LEU A 67 8.31 30.59 9.25
CA LEU A 67 7.16 31.50 9.31
C LEU A 67 6.02 30.83 10.09
N PHE A 68 5.68 31.39 11.23
CA PHE A 68 4.66 30.85 12.13
C PHE A 68 3.32 31.53 11.91
N HIS A 69 2.28 30.71 11.74
CA HIS A 69 0.88 31.12 11.67
C HIS A 69 0.06 30.42 12.76
N SER A 70 -0.97 31.12 13.25
CA SER A 70 -1.83 30.63 14.33
C SER A 70 -3.26 31.06 14.10
N PHE A 71 -4.17 30.10 14.19
CA PHE A 71 -5.58 30.26 13.85
C PHE A 71 -6.47 29.72 14.97
N ASP A 72 -7.56 30.39 15.28
CA ASP A 72 -8.65 29.81 16.07
C ASP A 72 -9.36 28.72 15.25
N GLN A 73 -9.58 28.98 13.95
CA GLN A 73 -10.23 28.04 13.03
C GLN A 73 -9.49 28.03 11.69
N PHE A 74 -9.37 26.84 11.10
CA PHE A 74 -8.80 26.66 9.78
C PHE A 74 -9.62 25.63 9.01
N SER A 75 -10.69 26.09 8.36
CA SER A 75 -11.52 25.30 7.47
C SER A 75 -11.70 26.02 6.13
N LEU A 76 -11.68 25.24 5.05
CA LEU A 76 -11.65 25.72 3.68
C LEU A 76 -12.75 25.03 2.85
N PRO A 77 -13.87 25.73 2.55
CA PRO A 77 -14.94 25.18 1.72
C PRO A 77 -14.50 24.90 0.28
N THR A 78 -15.31 24.13 -0.45
CA THR A 78 -15.12 23.88 -1.88
C THR A 78 -14.98 25.17 -2.67
N GLY A 79 -14.05 25.19 -3.63
CA GLY A 79 -13.79 26.35 -4.49
C GLY A 79 -12.96 27.46 -3.84
N MET A 80 -12.78 27.43 -2.51
CA MET A 80 -11.98 28.43 -1.82
C MET A 80 -10.49 28.05 -1.83
N GLU A 81 -9.64 29.06 -1.71
CA GLU A 81 -8.19 28.92 -1.57
C GLU A 81 -7.70 29.47 -0.23
N ALA A 82 -6.76 28.78 0.41
CA ALA A 82 -5.93 29.28 1.50
C ALA A 82 -4.55 29.59 0.92
N TYR A 83 -4.24 30.87 0.74
CA TYR A 83 -3.00 31.31 0.10
C TYR A 83 -2.04 31.91 1.14
N PHE A 84 -1.01 31.15 1.50
CA PHE A 84 0.11 31.66 2.29
C PHE A 84 0.99 32.57 1.42
N ASN A 85 0.90 33.88 1.66
CA ASN A 85 1.70 34.88 0.95
C ASN A 85 3.08 35.07 1.62
N ASN A 86 3.85 33.99 1.70
CA ASN A 86 5.19 34.00 2.29
C ASN A 86 6.23 34.63 1.35
N ALA A 87 7.32 35.11 1.94
CA ALA A 87 8.51 35.50 1.20
C ALA A 87 9.27 34.28 0.66
N GLN A 88 10.05 34.47 -0.41
CA GLN A 88 10.79 33.39 -1.11
C GLN A 88 11.88 32.73 -0.26
N ASN A 89 12.39 33.43 0.76
CA ASN A 89 13.41 32.92 1.67
C ASN A 89 12.84 32.07 2.82
N ILE A 90 11.52 31.93 2.93
CA ILE A 90 10.89 31.07 3.93
C ILE A 90 11.07 29.61 3.53
N GLN A 91 11.63 28.83 4.44
CA GLN A 91 11.85 27.38 4.29
C GLN A 91 10.68 26.58 4.84
N ASN A 92 10.13 26.99 6.00
CA ASN A 92 9.02 26.29 6.65
C ASN A 92 7.92 27.27 7.03
N ILE A 93 6.70 26.99 6.58
CA ILE A 93 5.48 27.60 7.08
C ILE A 93 4.91 26.64 8.13
N ILE A 94 4.71 27.14 9.34
CA ILE A 94 4.27 26.33 10.48
C ILE A 94 2.96 26.92 10.99
N ALA A 95 1.86 26.26 10.66
CA ALA A 95 0.51 26.66 11.00
C ALA A 95 -0.05 25.77 12.13
N ARG A 96 -0.64 26.38 13.16
CA ARG A 96 -1.38 25.68 14.21
C ARG A 96 -2.82 26.17 14.30
N VAL A 97 -3.72 25.29 14.72
CA VAL A 97 -5.11 25.60 15.09
C VAL A 97 -5.28 25.47 16.60
N THR A 98 -5.64 26.56 17.27
CA THR A 98 -5.74 26.66 18.73
C THR A 98 -7.17 26.55 19.26
N GLY A 99 -8.18 26.78 18.41
CA GLY A 99 -9.58 26.58 18.76
C GLY A 99 -9.97 25.10 18.80
N GLY A 100 -11.21 24.82 19.23
CA GLY A 100 -11.74 23.45 19.41
C GLY A 100 -12.33 22.80 18.15
N SER A 101 -12.22 23.44 16.99
CA SER A 101 -12.88 22.99 15.75
C SER A 101 -11.99 22.08 14.92
N ILE A 102 -12.58 21.05 14.32
CA ILE A 102 -11.95 20.22 13.28
C ILE A 102 -11.67 21.08 12.04
N SER A 103 -10.52 20.86 11.40
CA SER A 103 -10.21 21.48 10.11
C SER A 103 -10.86 20.71 8.97
N HIS A 104 -11.91 21.27 8.36
CA HIS A 104 -12.52 20.72 7.15
C HIS A 104 -11.97 21.45 5.92
N ILE A 105 -11.11 20.78 5.15
CA ILE A 105 -10.37 21.32 4.02
C ILE A 105 -10.89 20.64 2.75
N ASP A 106 -11.65 21.35 1.94
CA ASP A 106 -12.18 20.89 0.65
C ASP A 106 -11.81 21.85 -0.49
N GLY A 107 -10.78 22.69 -0.28
CA GLY A 107 -10.31 23.67 -1.25
C GLY A 107 -8.81 23.55 -1.55
N LEU A 108 -8.23 24.61 -2.10
CA LEU A 108 -6.81 24.69 -2.43
C LEU A 108 -5.97 25.28 -1.30
N ILE A 109 -4.92 24.60 -0.86
CA ILE A 109 -3.87 25.20 -0.04
C ILE A 109 -2.69 25.57 -0.95
N ARG A 110 -2.29 26.84 -0.97
CA ARG A 110 -1.16 27.33 -1.76
C ARG A 110 -0.14 28.09 -0.92
N ALA A 111 1.14 27.95 -1.27
CA ALA A 111 2.23 28.76 -0.74
C ALA A 111 3.15 29.24 -1.87
N ASN A 112 3.98 30.25 -1.59
CA ASN A 112 4.98 30.75 -2.53
C ASN A 112 6.32 30.03 -2.40
N GLY A 113 7.03 29.92 -3.53
CA GLY A 113 8.40 29.41 -3.56
C GLY A 113 8.45 27.92 -3.22
N THR A 114 9.50 27.52 -2.51
CA THR A 114 9.80 26.11 -2.18
C THR A 114 9.51 25.77 -0.71
N ALA A 115 8.71 26.58 -0.03
CA ALA A 115 8.47 26.42 1.39
C ALA A 115 7.73 25.10 1.69
N ASN A 116 8.17 24.41 2.74
CA ASN A 116 7.42 23.32 3.36
C ASN A 116 6.24 23.89 4.15
N LEU A 117 5.18 23.11 4.32
CA LEU A 117 4.04 23.47 5.17
C LEU A 117 3.76 22.40 6.22
N PHE A 118 3.77 22.83 7.48
CA PHE A 118 3.28 22.07 8.62
C PHE A 118 1.90 22.62 9.03
N LEU A 119 0.89 21.77 9.11
CA LEU A 119 -0.43 22.12 9.62
C LEU A 119 -0.80 21.22 10.80
N ILE A 120 -0.99 21.82 11.97
CA ILE A 120 -1.29 21.09 13.20
C ILE A 120 -2.66 21.49 13.75
N ASN A 121 -3.56 20.52 13.92
CA ASN A 121 -4.84 20.69 14.60
C ASN A 121 -5.15 19.47 15.49
N PRO A 122 -5.02 19.57 16.83
CA PRO A 122 -5.27 18.46 17.75
C PRO A 122 -6.66 17.84 17.64
N ASN A 123 -7.66 18.62 17.21
CA ASN A 123 -9.05 18.17 17.15
C ASN A 123 -9.33 17.24 15.96
N GLY A 124 -8.50 17.27 14.92
CA GLY A 124 -8.67 16.48 13.71
C GLY A 124 -8.63 17.29 12.42
N ILE A 125 -8.39 16.60 11.31
CA ILE A 125 -8.31 17.18 9.97
C ILE A 125 -9.07 16.29 8.99
N ILE A 126 -9.94 16.89 8.18
CA ILE A 126 -10.67 16.23 7.11
C ILE A 126 -10.30 16.92 5.79
N PHE A 127 -9.66 16.18 4.90
CA PHE A 127 -9.46 16.58 3.51
C PHE A 127 -10.61 16.02 2.68
N GLY A 128 -11.51 16.89 2.23
CA GLY A 128 -12.64 16.53 1.38
C GLY A 128 -12.23 16.18 -0.06
N ALA A 129 -13.22 15.80 -0.87
CA ALA A 129 -13.02 15.31 -2.23
C ALA A 129 -12.27 16.27 -3.17
N ASN A 130 -12.39 17.58 -2.93
CA ASN A 130 -11.82 18.64 -3.76
C ASN A 130 -10.54 19.26 -3.16
N ALA A 131 -10.09 18.76 -2.00
CA ALA A 131 -8.90 19.23 -1.32
C ALA A 131 -7.67 19.05 -2.21
N ARG A 132 -6.86 20.09 -2.40
CA ARG A 132 -5.65 20.04 -3.21
C ARG A 132 -4.56 20.93 -2.64
N LEU A 133 -3.33 20.61 -3.01
CA LEU A 133 -2.13 21.34 -2.60
C LEU A 133 -1.46 21.97 -3.83
N ASN A 134 -0.94 23.18 -3.66
CA ASN A 134 -0.02 23.83 -4.58
C ASN A 134 1.13 24.40 -3.76
N LEU A 135 2.07 23.53 -3.41
CA LEU A 135 3.20 23.81 -2.54
C LEU A 135 4.49 23.45 -3.29
N GLY A 136 5.54 24.28 -3.19
CA GLY A 136 6.84 23.95 -3.77
C GLY A 136 7.74 23.09 -2.88
N GLY A 137 7.29 22.76 -1.66
CA GLY A 137 8.01 21.94 -0.69
C GLY A 137 7.17 20.76 -0.18
N SER A 138 7.64 20.16 0.92
CA SER A 138 6.96 19.06 1.62
C SER A 138 5.73 19.53 2.39
N PHE A 139 4.76 18.64 2.60
CA PHE A 139 3.56 18.89 3.37
C PHE A 139 3.44 17.89 4.53
N ILE A 140 3.30 18.39 5.75
CA ILE A 140 3.05 17.56 6.94
C ILE A 140 1.80 18.08 7.65
N ALA A 141 0.75 17.27 7.69
CA ALA A 141 -0.45 17.53 8.46
C ALA A 141 -0.50 16.63 9.69
N SER A 142 -0.88 17.18 10.85
CA SER A 142 -0.87 16.44 12.09
C SER A 142 -1.96 16.84 13.07
N THR A 143 -2.35 15.88 13.92
CA THR A 143 -3.21 16.09 15.09
C THR A 143 -2.43 16.10 16.41
N ALA A 144 -1.12 16.34 16.33
CA ALA A 144 -0.27 16.58 17.49
C ALA A 144 -0.72 17.81 18.29
N ASN A 145 -0.37 17.84 19.57
CA ASN A 145 -0.54 19.03 20.39
C ASN A 145 0.49 20.12 20.06
N SER A 146 1.66 19.73 19.56
CA SER A 146 2.72 20.69 19.26
C SER A 146 3.80 20.18 18.31
N LEU A 147 4.54 21.13 17.75
CA LEU A 147 5.79 20.93 17.05
C LEU A 147 6.97 21.27 17.98
N LYS A 148 7.97 20.39 18.02
CA LYS A 148 9.19 20.54 18.84
C LYS A 148 10.39 20.91 17.99
N PHE A 149 11.32 21.66 18.58
CA PHE A 149 12.54 22.14 17.93
C PHE A 149 13.80 21.72 18.70
N ALA A 150 14.95 21.76 18.01
CA ALA A 150 16.22 21.27 18.54
C ALA A 150 16.73 21.99 19.81
N ASP A 151 16.32 23.24 20.04
CA ASP A 151 16.66 24.01 21.24
C ASP A 151 15.71 23.79 22.42
N GLY A 152 14.75 22.87 22.29
CA GLY A 152 13.73 22.60 23.29
C GLY A 152 12.53 23.54 23.25
N THR A 153 12.49 24.52 22.34
CA THR A 153 11.28 25.32 22.13
C THR A 153 10.14 24.46 21.56
N GLU A 154 8.91 24.89 21.83
CA GLU A 154 7.69 24.22 21.41
C GLU A 154 6.71 25.24 20.79
N PHE A 155 6.15 24.87 19.65
CA PHE A 155 5.01 25.58 19.06
C PHE A 155 3.73 24.79 19.30
N SER A 156 3.00 25.17 20.36
CA SER A 156 1.88 24.39 20.91
C SER A 156 0.50 24.89 20.46
N ALA A 157 -0.36 24.00 19.98
CA ALA A 157 -1.77 24.28 19.67
C ALA A 157 -2.64 24.35 20.93
N VAL A 158 -2.33 23.56 21.96
CA VAL A 158 -3.14 23.45 23.19
C VAL A 158 -2.70 24.39 24.31
N ASN A 159 -1.43 24.81 24.31
CA ASN A 159 -0.89 25.81 25.24
C ASN A 159 -0.30 26.99 24.45
N PRO A 160 -1.12 27.79 23.74
CA PRO A 160 -0.63 28.83 22.86
C PRO A 160 -0.22 30.07 23.65
N GLN A 161 0.88 29.97 24.38
CA GLN A 161 1.59 31.14 24.90
C GLN A 161 2.31 31.83 23.74
N ALA A 162 2.64 33.12 23.91
CA ALA A 162 3.55 33.82 23.00
C ALA A 162 4.90 33.08 23.03
N PRO A 163 5.24 32.25 22.02
CA PRO A 163 6.40 31.40 22.14
C PRO A 163 7.65 32.27 22.03
N LEU A 164 8.71 31.94 22.78
CA LEU A 164 10.05 32.26 22.30
C LEU A 164 10.25 31.41 21.03
N LEU A 165 10.08 32.05 19.88
CA LEU A 165 10.18 31.41 18.58
C LEU A 165 11.64 31.19 18.20
N THR A 166 11.88 30.19 17.37
CA THR A 166 13.22 29.71 17.06
C THR A 166 13.55 29.72 15.58
N ILE A 167 14.83 29.90 15.29
CA ILE A 167 15.43 29.71 13.96
C ILE A 167 15.73 28.24 13.67
N ASN A 168 15.63 27.36 14.68
CA ASN A 168 16.00 25.95 14.57
C ASN A 168 15.00 25.15 13.73
N VAL A 169 15.47 24.03 13.20
CA VAL A 169 14.64 23.11 12.41
C VAL A 169 13.67 22.33 13.31
N PRO A 170 12.45 22.02 12.83
CA PRO A 170 11.55 21.11 13.51
C PRO A 170 12.20 19.72 13.67
N ILE A 171 12.10 19.14 14.87
CA ILE A 171 12.65 17.83 15.19
C ILE A 171 11.59 16.77 15.46
N GLY A 172 10.32 17.15 15.53
CA GLY A 172 9.24 16.19 15.74
C GLY A 172 7.94 16.79 16.25
N LEU A 173 6.96 15.90 16.38
CA LEU A 173 5.60 16.17 16.85
C LEU A 173 5.40 15.55 18.22
N GLN A 174 4.77 16.29 19.14
CA GLN A 174 4.33 15.76 20.42
C GLN A 174 2.82 15.58 20.40
N MET A 175 2.37 14.33 20.45
CA MET A 175 0.95 13.98 20.53
C MET A 175 0.38 14.32 21.89
N GLY A 176 -0.93 14.61 21.92
CA GLY A 176 -1.70 14.76 23.16
C GLY A 176 -2.20 13.42 23.69
N ALA A 177 -3.00 13.47 24.76
CA ALA A 177 -3.59 12.28 25.38
C ALA A 177 -4.75 11.66 24.59
N ASN A 178 -5.23 12.30 23.53
CA ASN A 178 -6.25 11.79 22.61
C ASN A 178 -6.09 12.51 21.27
N PRO A 179 -5.11 12.11 20.43
CA PRO A 179 -4.88 12.76 19.16
C PRO A 179 -6.08 12.58 18.22
N GLY A 180 -6.56 13.68 17.63
CA GLY A 180 -7.68 13.65 16.69
C GLY A 180 -7.40 12.78 15.46
N SER A 181 -8.46 12.45 14.72
CA SER A 181 -8.34 11.67 13.48
C SER A 181 -7.97 12.54 12.28
N ILE A 182 -7.29 11.93 11.30
CA ILE A 182 -7.08 12.50 9.97
C ILE A 182 -7.86 11.68 8.95
N ILE A 183 -8.71 12.34 8.16
CA ILE A 183 -9.49 11.72 7.09
C ILE A 183 -9.06 12.34 5.77
N ASN A 184 -8.72 11.52 4.77
CA ASN A 184 -8.47 11.95 3.40
C ASN A 184 -9.46 11.31 2.43
N GLN A 185 -10.21 12.16 1.74
CA GLN A 185 -11.18 11.82 0.70
C GLN A 185 -10.83 12.49 -0.64
N SER A 186 -9.68 13.18 -0.73
CA SER A 186 -9.31 13.94 -1.93
C SER A 186 -9.19 13.06 -3.16
N ARG A 187 -9.86 13.44 -4.25
CA ARG A 187 -9.83 12.76 -5.55
C ARG A 187 -9.62 13.72 -6.71
N VAL A 188 -8.90 14.83 -6.47
CA VAL A 188 -8.61 15.83 -7.49
C VAL A 188 -7.81 15.21 -8.63
N THR A 189 -8.17 15.55 -9.87
CA THR A 189 -7.51 15.04 -11.08
C THR A 189 -6.47 16.02 -11.61
N ASP A 190 -5.41 15.49 -12.23
CA ASP A 190 -4.50 16.28 -13.05
C ASP A 190 -5.15 16.69 -14.40
N ASN A 191 -4.38 17.40 -15.22
CA ASN A 191 -4.81 17.84 -16.55
C ASN A 191 -5.08 16.69 -17.53
N ASN A 192 -4.59 15.48 -17.24
CA ASN A 192 -4.79 14.28 -18.05
C ASN A 192 -5.99 13.46 -17.56
N GLY A 193 -6.69 13.92 -16.52
CA GLY A 193 -7.81 13.22 -15.90
C GLY A 193 -7.39 12.09 -14.95
N SER A 194 -6.10 11.97 -14.62
CA SER A 194 -5.63 10.99 -13.63
C SER A 194 -5.92 11.49 -12.22
N ILE A 195 -6.48 10.64 -11.36
CA ILE A 195 -6.76 11.00 -9.97
C ILE A 195 -5.44 11.06 -9.19
N ARG A 196 -5.15 12.22 -8.60
CA ARG A 196 -3.94 12.50 -7.80
C ARG A 196 -4.25 12.74 -6.33
N GLY A 197 -5.42 13.29 -6.04
CA GLY A 197 -5.83 13.65 -4.68
C GLY A 197 -4.93 14.73 -4.07
N LEU A 198 -4.42 14.50 -2.86
CA LEU A 198 -3.40 15.37 -2.26
C LEU A 198 -2.05 15.06 -2.88
N GLU A 199 -1.46 16.03 -3.58
CA GLU A 199 -0.20 15.87 -4.30
C GLU A 199 0.84 16.90 -3.86
N VAL A 200 2.07 16.45 -3.62
CA VAL A 200 3.25 17.33 -3.48
C VAL A 200 4.10 17.27 -4.75
N VAL A 201 4.92 18.30 -4.96
CA VAL A 201 5.87 18.32 -6.10
C VAL A 201 6.88 17.16 -6.01
N PRO A 202 7.48 16.74 -7.13
CA PRO A 202 8.36 15.58 -7.14
C PRO A 202 9.53 15.66 -6.15
N GLY A 203 9.86 14.53 -5.53
CA GLY A 203 10.97 14.42 -4.58
C GLY A 203 10.72 15.03 -3.20
N LYS A 204 9.47 15.36 -2.85
CA LYS A 204 9.09 15.91 -1.54
C LYS A 204 8.28 14.93 -0.69
N THR A 205 8.17 15.22 0.60
CA THR A 205 7.41 14.40 1.56
C THR A 205 5.96 14.88 1.65
N LEU A 206 5.01 13.95 1.64
CA LEU A 206 3.64 14.14 2.10
C LEU A 206 3.41 13.28 3.34
N GLY A 207 3.21 13.92 4.49
CA GLY A 207 3.05 13.25 5.78
C GLY A 207 1.70 13.52 6.42
N LEU A 208 0.99 12.48 6.85
CA LEU A 208 -0.18 12.56 7.72
C LEU A 208 0.11 11.81 9.01
N ILE A 209 0.23 12.52 10.14
CA ILE A 209 0.65 11.94 11.42
C ILE A 209 -0.34 12.33 12.51
N GLY A 210 -1.06 11.37 13.08
CA GLY A 210 -2.19 11.67 13.95
C GLY A 210 -2.61 10.50 14.84
N GLY A 211 -3.84 10.59 15.34
CA GLY A 211 -4.55 9.47 15.95
C GLY A 211 -4.94 8.46 14.87
N ASN A 212 -6.23 8.16 14.72
CA ASN A 212 -6.66 7.32 13.60
C ASN A 212 -6.45 8.04 12.25
N ILE A 213 -6.07 7.29 11.23
CA ILE A 213 -5.91 7.78 9.86
C ILE A 213 -6.82 6.97 8.93
N TYR A 214 -7.69 7.66 8.19
CA TYR A 214 -8.62 7.05 7.24
C TYR A 214 -8.43 7.66 5.85
N LEU A 215 -8.06 6.83 4.87
CA LEU A 215 -8.13 7.17 3.46
C LEU A 215 -9.37 6.48 2.90
N THR A 216 -10.47 7.24 2.77
CA THR A 216 -11.77 6.71 2.32
C THR A 216 -11.99 7.16 0.88
N GLY A 217 -11.55 6.33 -0.05
CA GLY A 217 -11.50 6.62 -1.49
C GLY A 217 -10.59 7.78 -1.89
N GLY A 218 -9.89 8.39 -0.93
CA GLY A 218 -8.94 9.48 -1.15
C GLY A 218 -7.60 8.98 -1.69
N CYS A 219 -6.93 9.84 -2.44
CA CYS A 219 -5.64 9.59 -3.07
C CYS A 219 -4.56 10.47 -2.44
N LEU A 220 -3.37 9.90 -2.26
CA LEU A 220 -2.14 10.60 -1.87
C LEU A 220 -1.08 10.35 -2.94
N THR A 221 -0.43 11.43 -3.40
CA THR A 221 0.57 11.34 -4.46
C THR A 221 1.85 12.12 -4.11
N ALA A 222 3.01 11.47 -4.20
CA ALA A 222 4.31 12.12 -4.04
C ALA A 222 5.31 11.54 -5.07
N PRO A 223 5.32 12.05 -6.32
CA PRO A 223 6.13 11.45 -7.40
C PRO A 223 7.61 11.46 -7.07
N GLN A 224 8.27 10.30 -7.03
CA GLN A 224 9.66 10.17 -6.58
C GLN A 224 9.96 10.71 -5.17
N GLY A 225 8.91 11.01 -4.42
CA GLY A 225 8.98 11.57 -3.09
C GLY A 225 8.76 10.51 -2.05
N ARG A 226 8.20 10.93 -0.91
CA ARG A 226 7.95 10.07 0.23
C ARG A 226 6.53 10.30 0.76
N ILE A 227 5.81 9.22 1.04
CA ILE A 227 4.54 9.28 1.78
C ILE A 227 4.73 8.66 3.17
N GLU A 228 4.32 9.40 4.19
CA GLU A 228 4.46 9.05 5.60
C GLU A 228 3.09 9.05 6.28
N LEU A 229 2.58 7.87 6.64
CA LEU A 229 1.33 7.76 7.40
C LEU A 229 1.60 7.15 8.77
N GLY A 230 1.41 7.96 9.81
CA GLY A 230 1.70 7.59 11.19
C GLY A 230 0.51 7.70 12.11
N SER A 231 -0.13 6.57 12.41
CA SER A 231 -1.21 6.46 13.39
C SER A 231 -0.63 6.06 14.75
N VAL A 232 -0.39 7.06 15.61
CA VAL A 232 0.41 6.92 16.84
C VAL A 232 -0.40 7.20 18.09
N GLY A 233 -0.02 6.55 19.18
CA GLY A 233 -0.76 6.60 20.44
C GLY A 233 -0.68 7.89 21.24
N ASP A 234 -1.45 7.91 22.31
CA ASP A 234 -1.47 8.97 23.32
C ASP A 234 -0.07 9.34 23.81
N ASN A 235 0.19 10.65 23.90
CA ASN A 235 1.42 11.25 24.41
C ASN A 235 2.71 10.82 23.68
N SER A 236 2.58 10.19 22.50
CA SER A 236 3.70 9.79 21.67
C SER A 236 4.53 10.99 21.20
N PHE A 237 5.84 10.80 21.13
CA PHE A 237 6.72 11.68 20.38
C PHE A 237 7.05 11.03 19.04
N VAL A 238 6.85 11.76 17.95
CA VAL A 238 7.19 11.34 16.59
C VAL A 238 8.35 12.21 16.11
N GLY A 239 9.50 11.60 15.87
CA GLY A 239 10.73 12.30 15.52
C GLY A 239 10.84 12.60 14.02
N PHE A 240 11.52 13.69 13.69
CA PHE A 240 11.85 14.08 12.32
C PHE A 240 13.36 14.04 12.11
N ASN A 241 13.76 13.56 10.94
CA ASN A 241 15.09 13.79 10.40
C ASN A 241 14.91 14.36 8.98
N GLN A 242 15.68 15.38 8.64
CA GLN A 242 15.64 16.00 7.31
C GLN A 242 16.97 15.81 6.61
N THR A 243 16.93 15.24 5.41
CA THR A 243 18.09 15.13 4.52
C THR A 243 17.69 15.58 3.13
N ASN A 244 18.41 16.52 2.53
CA ASN A 244 18.13 17.07 1.19
C ASN A 244 16.66 17.52 0.99
N ASP A 245 16.08 18.20 1.98
CA ASP A 245 14.68 18.66 1.99
C ASP A 245 13.59 17.57 1.96
N ILE A 246 13.97 16.32 2.25
CA ILE A 246 13.06 15.20 2.48
C ILE A 246 12.97 14.96 3.99
N PHE A 247 11.74 14.85 4.49
CA PHE A 247 11.46 14.50 5.89
C PHE A 247 11.32 12.98 6.02
N PHE A 248 12.12 12.41 6.92
CA PHE A 248 12.06 11.02 7.36
C PHE A 248 11.46 11.00 8.77
N ILE A 249 10.45 10.17 8.96
CA ILE A 249 9.70 10.14 10.21
C ILE A 249 10.11 8.90 11.04
N THR A 250 10.46 9.15 12.29
CA THR A 250 10.78 8.12 13.27
C THR A 250 9.61 7.95 14.22
N TYR A 251 9.00 6.78 14.21
CA TYR A 251 7.86 6.46 15.07
C TYR A 251 8.30 5.80 16.39
N PRO A 252 7.57 6.03 17.49
CA PRO A 252 7.87 5.41 18.78
C PRO A 252 7.57 3.91 18.76
N THR A 253 8.23 3.15 19.63
CA THR A 253 7.99 1.69 19.79
C THR A 253 6.82 1.36 20.73
N SER A 254 6.00 2.35 21.13
CA SER A 254 4.91 2.19 22.09
C SER A 254 3.76 1.31 21.58
N GLN A 255 3.06 0.61 22.48
CA GLN A 255 2.01 -0.36 22.09
C GLN A 255 0.60 0.24 21.91
N ASN A 256 0.33 1.47 22.36
CA ASN A 256 -1.01 2.08 22.26
C ASN A 256 -1.22 2.74 20.89
N LEU A 257 -0.99 2.03 19.79
CA LEU A 257 -1.13 2.58 18.45
C LEU A 257 -2.61 2.61 18.01
N HIS A 258 -2.96 3.57 17.16
CA HIS A 258 -4.31 3.73 16.60
C HIS A 258 -4.44 3.04 15.23
N SER A 259 -5.62 3.12 14.62
CA SER A 259 -5.91 2.45 13.35
C SER A 259 -5.53 3.29 12.14
N LEU A 260 -4.99 2.63 11.11
CA LEU A 260 -4.74 3.19 9.79
C LEU A 260 -5.52 2.37 8.77
N GLN A 261 -6.44 3.00 8.05
CA GLN A 261 -7.30 2.31 7.08
C GLN A 261 -7.26 2.97 5.72
N LEU A 262 -7.11 2.16 4.67
CA LEU A 262 -7.34 2.51 3.28
C LEU A 262 -8.54 1.70 2.78
N SER A 263 -9.55 2.37 2.23
CA SER A 263 -10.76 1.74 1.71
C SER A 263 -11.32 2.50 0.50
N GLU A 264 -12.38 1.97 -0.11
CA GLU A 264 -13.11 2.55 -1.25
C GLU A 264 -12.22 2.98 -2.42
N GLN A 265 -11.28 2.11 -2.81
CA GLN A 265 -10.27 2.36 -3.85
C GLN A 265 -9.30 3.51 -3.52
N ALA A 266 -9.07 3.79 -2.24
CA ALA A 266 -8.03 4.74 -1.82
C ALA A 266 -6.65 4.36 -2.39
N THR A 267 -5.87 5.36 -2.78
CA THR A 267 -4.55 5.14 -3.37
C THR A 267 -3.44 5.91 -2.68
N ILE A 268 -2.28 5.27 -2.60
CA ILE A 268 -0.99 5.87 -2.28
C ILE A 268 -0.09 5.63 -3.50
N ASP A 269 0.40 6.70 -4.13
CA ASP A 269 1.26 6.60 -5.31
C ASP A 269 2.52 7.47 -5.17
N VAL A 270 3.68 6.83 -5.23
CA VAL A 270 5.00 7.48 -5.21
C VAL A 270 5.81 7.20 -6.47
N SER A 271 5.18 6.66 -7.51
CA SER A 271 5.83 6.25 -8.76
C SER A 271 6.58 7.38 -9.46
N GLY A 272 7.66 7.04 -10.17
CA GLY A 272 8.45 8.00 -10.94
C GLY A 272 9.78 7.41 -11.44
N ILE A 273 10.71 8.25 -11.91
CA ILE A 273 11.98 7.79 -12.54
C ILE A 273 12.76 6.85 -11.62
N GLY A 274 12.89 7.18 -10.33
CA GLY A 274 13.48 6.31 -9.31
C GLY A 274 12.48 5.62 -8.39
N GLY A 275 11.19 5.60 -8.74
CA GLY A 275 10.14 5.32 -7.76
C GLY A 275 10.23 6.28 -6.56
N GLY A 276 9.47 6.01 -5.50
CA GLY A 276 9.53 6.78 -4.26
C GLY A 276 9.31 5.88 -3.05
N GLU A 277 9.24 6.48 -1.87
CA GLU A 277 9.20 5.74 -0.61
C GLU A 277 7.83 5.83 0.06
N VAL A 278 7.38 4.75 0.69
CA VAL A 278 6.16 4.74 1.50
C VAL A 278 6.47 4.15 2.87
N GLN A 279 6.02 4.83 3.92
CA GLN A 279 6.08 4.31 5.27
C GLN A 279 4.70 4.41 5.94
N LEU A 280 4.15 3.25 6.30
CA LEU A 280 2.93 3.12 7.09
C LEU A 280 3.27 2.63 8.49
N PHE A 281 2.77 3.33 9.49
CA PHE A 281 2.95 2.98 10.89
C PHE A 281 1.62 3.08 11.65
N GLY A 282 1.22 2.02 12.34
CA GLY A 282 -0.04 2.01 13.09
C GLY A 282 -0.28 0.72 13.87
N GLY A 283 -1.34 0.67 14.67
CA GLY A 283 -1.71 -0.52 15.45
C GLY A 283 -2.35 -1.56 14.55
N GLU A 284 -3.53 -1.23 14.04
CA GLU A 284 -4.24 -2.03 13.05
C GLU A 284 -4.21 -1.31 11.71
N ILE A 285 -3.52 -1.93 10.75
CA ILE A 285 -3.43 -1.44 9.37
C ILE A 285 -4.37 -2.28 8.51
N SER A 286 -5.32 -1.66 7.85
CA SER A 286 -6.30 -2.34 7.00
C SER A 286 -6.35 -1.73 5.61
N LEU A 287 -6.23 -2.57 4.58
CA LEU A 287 -6.45 -2.22 3.18
C LEU A 287 -7.64 -3.04 2.68
N THR A 288 -8.75 -2.39 2.33
CA THR A 288 -9.99 -3.03 1.85
C THR A 288 -10.49 -2.35 0.58
N ASP A 289 -11.54 -2.90 -0.02
CA ASP A 289 -12.29 -2.33 -1.14
C ASP A 289 -11.38 -1.84 -2.28
N SER A 290 -10.46 -2.70 -2.71
CA SER A 290 -9.49 -2.43 -3.79
C SER A 290 -8.55 -1.25 -3.53
N ALA A 291 -8.26 -0.93 -2.26
CA ALA A 291 -7.22 0.01 -1.88
C ALA A 291 -5.85 -0.38 -2.47
N LYS A 292 -5.04 0.62 -2.85
CA LYS A 292 -3.79 0.41 -3.57
C LYS A 292 -2.62 1.23 -3.03
N ILE A 293 -1.47 0.58 -2.86
CA ILE A 293 -0.17 1.24 -2.63
C ILE A 293 0.72 0.96 -3.83
N THR A 294 1.30 2.00 -4.45
CA THR A 294 2.12 1.88 -5.65
C THR A 294 3.43 2.66 -5.52
N ALA A 295 4.55 2.00 -5.78
CA ALA A 295 5.90 2.59 -5.83
C ALA A 295 6.63 2.06 -7.07
N ASN A 296 6.22 2.50 -8.27
CA ASN A 296 6.82 2.02 -9.50
C ASN A 296 8.07 2.81 -9.90
N THR A 297 9.14 2.10 -10.22
CA THR A 297 10.35 2.63 -10.87
C THR A 297 10.14 2.67 -12.37
N LEU A 298 10.10 3.88 -12.95
CA LEU A 298 9.78 4.10 -14.37
C LEU A 298 11.01 4.47 -15.22
N GLY A 299 12.17 4.68 -14.60
CA GLY A 299 13.39 5.13 -15.27
C GLY A 299 14.63 4.35 -14.86
N ASN A 300 15.79 5.01 -14.91
CA ASN A 300 17.11 4.40 -14.70
C ASN A 300 17.67 4.59 -13.28
N GLN A 301 16.88 5.13 -12.36
CA GLN A 301 17.24 5.27 -10.96
C GLN A 301 16.61 4.14 -10.15
N ASN A 302 17.27 3.67 -9.08
CA ASN A 302 16.72 2.61 -8.25
C ASN A 302 15.52 3.10 -7.43
N GLY A 303 14.54 2.20 -7.29
CA GLY A 303 13.31 2.32 -6.51
C GLY A 303 13.55 2.66 -5.05
N GLY A 304 12.74 3.56 -4.50
CA GLY A 304 12.56 3.71 -3.05
C GLY A 304 11.78 2.55 -2.43
N ASP A 305 11.99 2.30 -1.14
CA ASP A 305 11.40 1.18 -0.42
C ASP A 305 9.97 1.47 0.08
N VAL A 306 9.18 0.41 0.23
CA VAL A 306 7.87 0.44 0.91
C VAL A 306 7.97 -0.32 2.23
N VAL A 307 7.58 0.34 3.32
CA VAL A 307 7.67 -0.18 4.67
C VAL A 307 6.32 -0.06 5.37
N ILE A 308 5.78 -1.19 5.85
CA ILE A 308 4.53 -1.25 6.60
C ILE A 308 4.84 -1.88 7.96
N GLN A 309 4.55 -1.15 9.03
CA GLN A 309 4.85 -1.57 10.39
C GLN A 309 3.65 -1.40 11.31
N GLY A 310 3.27 -2.46 12.01
CA GLY A 310 2.22 -2.36 13.01
C GLY A 310 2.07 -3.59 13.90
N ARG A 311 0.92 -3.70 14.54
CA ARG A 311 0.56 -4.88 15.33
C ARG A 311 -0.16 -5.91 14.46
N LYS A 312 -1.07 -5.44 13.61
CA LYS A 312 -1.83 -6.27 12.67
C LYS A 312 -1.89 -5.61 11.29
N LEU A 313 -1.72 -6.41 10.24
CA LEU A 313 -2.05 -6.04 8.86
C LEU A 313 -3.20 -6.91 8.35
N THR A 314 -4.19 -6.30 7.71
CA THR A 314 -5.26 -6.99 6.98
C THR A 314 -5.38 -6.43 5.58
N MET A 315 -5.37 -7.31 4.58
CA MET A 315 -5.61 -6.99 3.17
C MET A 315 -6.77 -7.85 2.67
N GLN A 316 -7.86 -7.22 2.23
CA GLN A 316 -9.07 -7.90 1.76
C GLN A 316 -9.64 -7.18 0.51
N ASP A 317 -10.66 -7.79 -0.11
CA ASP A 317 -11.46 -7.18 -1.18
C ASP A 317 -10.60 -6.60 -2.33
N GLU A 318 -9.66 -7.41 -2.83
CA GLU A 318 -8.74 -7.08 -3.92
C GLU A 318 -7.72 -5.96 -3.62
N ALA A 319 -7.52 -5.60 -2.34
CA ALA A 319 -6.45 -4.69 -1.93
C ALA A 319 -5.07 -5.12 -2.43
N THR A 320 -4.25 -4.15 -2.84
CA THR A 320 -3.01 -4.43 -3.58
C THR A 320 -1.84 -3.54 -3.17
N ILE A 321 -0.66 -4.13 -3.03
CA ILE A 321 0.62 -3.42 -2.90
C ILE A 321 1.49 -3.74 -4.11
N VAL A 322 1.97 -2.72 -4.81
CA VAL A 322 2.81 -2.85 -6.01
C VAL A 322 4.11 -2.06 -5.85
N VAL A 323 5.24 -2.75 -5.90
CA VAL A 323 6.59 -2.17 -5.83
C VAL A 323 7.38 -2.70 -7.02
N SER A 324 7.17 -2.14 -8.21
CA SER A 324 7.67 -2.77 -9.45
C SER A 324 8.60 -1.87 -10.26
N THR A 325 9.44 -2.45 -11.10
CA THR A 325 10.24 -1.71 -12.08
C THR A 325 9.77 -1.96 -13.51
N PHE A 326 9.69 -0.87 -14.27
CA PHE A 326 9.42 -0.82 -15.71
C PHE A 326 10.59 -0.17 -16.47
N GLY A 327 11.66 0.23 -15.78
CA GLY A 327 12.84 0.92 -16.32
C GLY A 327 14.16 0.19 -16.06
N GLU A 328 15.29 0.82 -16.37
CA GLU A 328 16.63 0.23 -16.14
C GLU A 328 17.01 0.16 -14.65
N GLY A 329 16.43 1.01 -13.82
CA GLY A 329 16.65 1.01 -12.38
C GLY A 329 15.94 -0.16 -11.69
N ASN A 330 16.50 -0.66 -10.59
CA ASN A 330 15.88 -1.74 -9.84
C ASN A 330 14.59 -1.27 -9.14
N ALA A 331 13.66 -2.19 -8.88
CA ALA A 331 12.53 -1.90 -7.99
C ALA A 331 13.01 -1.77 -6.54
N GLY A 332 12.23 -1.05 -5.72
CA GLY A 332 12.47 -0.96 -4.29
C GLY A 332 12.12 -2.25 -3.54
N ASN A 333 12.59 -2.37 -2.31
CA ASN A 333 12.21 -3.47 -1.44
C ASN A 333 10.87 -3.20 -0.77
N LEU A 334 10.18 -4.29 -0.41
CA LEU A 334 8.98 -4.25 0.42
C LEU A 334 9.29 -4.92 1.77
N THR A 335 9.01 -4.22 2.86
CA THR A 335 9.07 -4.77 4.21
C THR A 335 7.72 -4.63 4.89
N VAL A 336 7.13 -5.75 5.31
CA VAL A 336 5.90 -5.80 6.09
C VAL A 336 6.18 -6.44 7.43
N ARG A 337 6.02 -5.67 8.52
CA ARG A 337 6.22 -6.12 9.89
C ARG A 337 4.94 -5.96 10.69
N ALA A 338 4.38 -7.04 11.19
CA ALA A 338 3.25 -7.00 12.10
C ALA A 338 3.52 -7.90 13.31
N THR A 339 3.54 -7.35 14.53
CA THR A 339 3.93 -8.13 15.72
C THR A 339 3.02 -9.31 16.00
N ASP A 340 1.72 -9.21 15.68
CA ASP A 340 0.72 -10.23 16.00
C ASP A 340 0.35 -11.08 14.78
N SER A 341 -0.09 -10.43 13.69
CA SER A 341 -0.59 -11.15 12.52
C SER A 341 -0.64 -10.34 11.24
N ILE A 342 -0.47 -11.03 10.12
CA ILE A 342 -0.74 -10.57 8.75
C ILE A 342 -1.77 -11.53 8.14
N ASP A 343 -2.92 -11.01 7.73
CA ASP A 343 -3.97 -11.76 7.02
C ASP A 343 -4.20 -11.13 5.64
N ILE A 344 -3.92 -11.87 4.59
CA ILE A 344 -4.12 -11.46 3.19
C ILE A 344 -5.14 -12.41 2.57
N ALA A 345 -6.26 -11.85 2.16
CA ALA A 345 -7.33 -12.56 1.46
C ALA A 345 -7.69 -11.85 0.17
N ALA A 346 -8.09 -12.63 -0.83
CA ALA A 346 -8.60 -12.10 -2.09
C ALA A 346 -9.78 -12.97 -2.55
N THR A 347 -10.07 -12.89 -3.85
CA THR A 347 -11.05 -13.75 -4.54
C THR A 347 -10.54 -14.14 -5.93
N ASN A 348 -9.21 -14.19 -6.12
CA ASN A 348 -8.64 -14.48 -7.44
C ASN A 348 -8.85 -15.93 -7.85
N ASN A 349 -9.09 -16.15 -9.13
CA ASN A 349 -8.97 -17.47 -9.74
C ASN A 349 -7.49 -17.77 -10.02
N LEU A 350 -6.83 -18.47 -9.09
CA LEU A 350 -5.41 -18.83 -9.22
C LEU A 350 -5.10 -19.66 -10.47
N VAL A 351 -6.04 -20.50 -10.91
CA VAL A 351 -5.87 -21.30 -12.13
C VAL A 351 -5.78 -20.39 -13.36
N GLU A 352 -6.70 -19.42 -13.48
CA GLU A 352 -6.66 -18.44 -14.56
C GLU A 352 -5.39 -17.58 -14.50
N PHE A 353 -5.02 -17.11 -13.31
CA PHE A 353 -3.82 -16.29 -13.11
C PHE A 353 -2.55 -17.04 -13.56
N ILE A 354 -2.40 -18.30 -13.16
CA ILE A 354 -1.25 -19.12 -13.55
C ILE A 354 -1.26 -19.45 -15.04
N GLN A 355 -2.42 -19.64 -15.67
CA GLN A 355 -2.48 -19.75 -17.13
C GLN A 355 -2.00 -18.50 -17.85
N LYS A 356 -2.36 -17.32 -17.35
CA LYS A 356 -1.87 -16.06 -17.92
C LYS A 356 -0.37 -15.90 -17.73
N ILE A 357 0.20 -16.38 -16.62
CA ILE A 357 1.66 -16.45 -16.44
C ILE A 357 2.30 -17.34 -17.51
N ILE A 358 1.83 -18.58 -17.65
CA ILE A 358 2.38 -19.57 -18.60
C ILE A 358 2.27 -19.07 -20.04
N ASN A 359 1.12 -18.51 -20.39
CA ASN A 359 0.85 -17.98 -21.73
C ASN A 359 1.47 -16.60 -21.96
N ARG A 360 2.16 -16.02 -20.97
CA ARG A 360 2.77 -14.67 -21.01
C ARG A 360 1.76 -13.60 -21.43
N SER A 361 0.54 -13.70 -20.90
CA SER A 361 -0.60 -12.85 -21.26
C SER A 361 -1.16 -12.06 -20.08
N LEU A 362 -0.35 -11.84 -19.03
CA LEU A 362 -0.73 -11.00 -17.91
C LEU A 362 -0.88 -9.54 -18.33
N THR A 363 -1.86 -8.88 -17.73
CA THR A 363 -2.17 -7.46 -17.88
C THR A 363 -2.23 -6.79 -16.52
N ASN A 364 -2.26 -5.45 -16.49
CA ASN A 364 -2.38 -4.71 -15.23
C ASN A 364 -3.64 -5.08 -14.42
N ALA A 365 -4.71 -5.54 -15.07
CA ALA A 365 -5.94 -5.94 -14.41
C ALA A 365 -5.82 -7.26 -13.63
N ASP A 366 -4.77 -8.05 -13.90
CA ASP A 366 -4.53 -9.33 -13.22
C ASP A 366 -3.80 -9.16 -11.89
N PHE A 367 -3.16 -8.01 -11.64
CA PHE A 367 -2.44 -7.72 -10.40
C PHE A 367 -3.38 -7.10 -9.35
N ARG A 368 -4.25 -7.94 -8.80
CA ARG A 368 -5.22 -7.57 -7.75
C ARG A 368 -5.20 -8.56 -6.59
N GLY A 369 -5.54 -8.10 -5.39
CA GLY A 369 -5.66 -8.96 -4.20
C GLY A 369 -4.34 -9.61 -3.78
N GLY A 370 -3.33 -8.78 -3.51
CA GLY A 370 -2.01 -9.30 -3.17
C GLY A 370 -0.87 -8.29 -3.09
N ILE A 371 0.33 -8.85 -3.00
CA ILE A 371 1.59 -8.14 -2.94
C ILE A 371 2.40 -8.48 -4.18
N PHE A 372 2.84 -7.45 -4.92
CA PHE A 372 3.56 -7.60 -6.17
C PHE A 372 4.85 -6.77 -6.17
N ASN A 373 6.01 -7.42 -6.10
CA ASN A 373 7.32 -6.78 -6.23
C ASN A 373 8.05 -7.32 -7.46
N MET A 374 7.82 -6.68 -8.61
CA MET A 374 8.09 -7.30 -9.92
C MET A 374 9.08 -6.50 -10.76
N SER A 375 9.64 -7.17 -11.77
CA SER A 375 10.34 -6.49 -12.86
C SER A 375 9.70 -6.78 -14.21
N PHE A 376 9.48 -5.75 -15.01
CA PHE A 376 9.04 -5.81 -16.41
C PHE A 376 10.11 -5.28 -17.38
N SER A 377 11.37 -5.20 -16.96
CA SER A 377 12.43 -4.51 -17.70
C SER A 377 13.80 -5.16 -17.47
N THR A 378 14.88 -4.42 -17.76
CA THR A 378 16.27 -4.82 -17.47
C THR A 378 16.66 -4.57 -16.01
N GLY A 379 15.96 -3.69 -15.29
CA GLY A 379 16.11 -3.51 -13.85
C GLY A 379 15.62 -4.74 -13.08
N SER A 380 16.24 -5.06 -11.95
CA SER A 380 15.85 -6.23 -11.13
C SER A 380 14.64 -5.92 -10.25
N ALA A 381 13.84 -6.95 -9.95
CA ALA A 381 12.80 -6.86 -8.92
C ALA A 381 13.45 -6.67 -7.54
N GLY A 382 12.73 -6.01 -6.63
CA GLY A 382 13.18 -5.83 -5.26
C GLY A 382 12.82 -7.05 -4.39
N ASN A 383 13.35 -7.08 -3.18
CA ASN A 383 13.05 -8.16 -2.24
C ASN A 383 11.78 -7.85 -1.45
N SER A 384 11.05 -8.90 -1.07
CA SER A 384 9.93 -8.80 -0.12
C SER A 384 10.29 -9.51 1.20
N THR A 385 10.20 -8.79 2.31
CA THR A 385 10.39 -9.33 3.66
C THR A 385 9.09 -9.20 4.46
N ILE A 386 8.61 -10.32 4.99
CA ILE A 386 7.39 -10.39 5.80
C ILE A 386 7.78 -10.93 7.18
N GLU A 387 7.53 -10.16 8.22
CA GLU A 387 7.85 -10.52 9.62
C GLU A 387 6.59 -10.45 10.48
N THR A 388 6.19 -11.58 11.08
CA THR A 388 5.01 -11.62 11.95
C THR A 388 4.95 -12.86 12.82
N GLN A 389 4.18 -12.89 13.91
CA GLN A 389 3.87 -14.15 14.59
C GLN A 389 2.94 -15.06 13.77
N ASN A 390 2.01 -14.51 13.01
CA ASN A 390 1.04 -15.32 12.26
C ASN A 390 0.83 -14.75 10.86
N LEU A 391 1.23 -15.48 9.82
CA LEU A 391 0.91 -15.14 8.44
C LEU A 391 -0.18 -16.09 7.93
N ILE A 392 -1.25 -15.52 7.37
CA ILE A 392 -2.29 -16.24 6.63
C ILE A 392 -2.40 -15.62 5.24
N VAL A 393 -2.26 -16.46 4.20
CA VAL A 393 -2.50 -16.08 2.80
C VAL A 393 -3.58 -17.00 2.26
N ARG A 394 -4.74 -16.45 1.91
CA ARG A 394 -5.92 -17.26 1.62
C ARG A 394 -6.81 -16.76 0.49
N ASP A 395 -7.73 -17.63 0.07
CA ASP A 395 -8.85 -17.31 -0.81
C ASP A 395 -8.42 -16.69 -2.16
N GLY A 396 -7.28 -17.14 -2.70
CA GLY A 396 -6.70 -16.62 -3.94
C GLY A 396 -5.78 -15.42 -3.76
N ALA A 397 -5.41 -15.07 -2.53
CA ALA A 397 -4.40 -14.04 -2.29
C ALA A 397 -3.03 -14.43 -2.86
N ILE A 398 -2.30 -13.43 -3.36
CA ILE A 398 -1.04 -13.62 -4.09
C ILE A 398 0.09 -12.82 -3.45
N ILE A 399 1.26 -13.43 -3.27
CA ILE A 399 2.54 -12.74 -2.98
C ILE A 399 3.54 -13.13 -4.07
N PHE A 400 4.01 -12.14 -4.83
CA PHE A 400 4.55 -12.37 -6.18
C PHE A 400 5.77 -11.50 -6.46
N ASN A 401 6.93 -12.16 -6.66
CA ASN A 401 8.23 -11.49 -6.84
C ASN A 401 8.99 -11.87 -8.15
N PRO A 402 8.35 -12.03 -9.33
CA PRO A 402 9.08 -12.43 -10.52
C PRO A 402 9.72 -11.29 -11.31
N ALA A 403 10.64 -11.65 -12.19
CA ALA A 403 11.07 -10.82 -13.31
C ALA A 403 10.52 -11.37 -14.64
N PHE A 404 9.87 -10.53 -15.44
CA PHE A 404 9.28 -10.95 -16.72
C PHE A 404 10.23 -10.80 -17.92
N ASN A 405 11.28 -9.97 -17.78
CA ASN A 405 12.29 -9.69 -18.80
C ASN A 405 13.69 -10.03 -18.26
N ASP A 406 14.72 -9.27 -18.65
CA ASP A 406 16.13 -9.63 -18.40
C ASP A 406 16.62 -9.32 -16.98
N GLY A 407 15.86 -8.55 -16.19
CA GLY A 407 16.15 -8.31 -14.76
C GLY A 407 16.10 -9.60 -13.93
N MET A 408 16.76 -9.58 -12.75
CA MET A 408 16.67 -10.69 -11.79
C MET A 408 15.35 -10.63 -11.00
N GLY A 409 14.81 -11.79 -10.64
CA GLY A 409 13.66 -11.91 -9.73
C GLY A 409 14.05 -11.60 -8.28
N GLY A 410 13.06 -11.17 -7.49
CA GLY A 410 13.25 -10.76 -6.10
C GLY A 410 13.23 -11.94 -5.13
N ILE A 411 13.93 -11.81 -3.99
CA ILE A 411 13.87 -12.78 -2.89
C ILE A 411 12.61 -12.52 -2.07
N LEU A 412 11.87 -13.59 -1.75
CA LEU A 412 10.76 -13.56 -0.80
C LEU A 412 11.20 -14.21 0.52
N THR A 413 11.28 -13.43 1.59
CA THR A 413 11.59 -13.92 2.93
C THR A 413 10.38 -13.77 3.86
N ILE A 414 9.95 -14.87 4.46
CA ILE A 414 8.87 -14.91 5.45
C ILE A 414 9.47 -15.39 6.77
N ASN A 415 9.42 -14.53 7.79
CA ASN A 415 9.91 -14.79 9.13
C ASN A 415 8.74 -14.77 10.11
N ALA A 416 8.30 -15.96 10.50
CA ALA A 416 7.34 -16.18 11.57
C ALA A 416 7.92 -17.02 12.70
N ALA A 417 9.06 -16.57 13.25
CA ALA A 417 9.80 -17.27 14.29
C ALA A 417 8.93 -17.47 15.55
N GLY A 418 8.79 -18.73 15.98
CA GLY A 418 7.88 -19.14 17.07
C GLY A 418 6.39 -19.18 16.70
N GLY A 419 6.06 -18.76 15.49
CA GLY A 419 4.71 -18.54 14.98
C GLY A 419 4.24 -19.54 13.93
N ARG A 420 3.25 -19.14 13.13
CA ARG A 420 2.62 -19.98 12.10
C ARG A 420 2.54 -19.27 10.75
N VAL A 421 2.81 -20.01 9.68
CA VAL A 421 2.50 -19.63 8.30
C VAL A 421 1.42 -20.58 7.77
N GLU A 422 0.30 -20.04 7.30
CA GLU A 422 -0.79 -20.79 6.69
C GLU A 422 -1.06 -20.26 5.27
N ILE A 423 -0.95 -21.14 4.28
CA ILE A 423 -1.31 -20.87 2.88
C ILE A 423 -2.52 -21.74 2.53
N ARG A 424 -3.71 -21.12 2.41
CA ARG A 424 -4.98 -21.82 2.13
C ARG A 424 -5.61 -21.31 0.86
N ASP A 425 -5.55 -22.08 -0.23
CA ASP A 425 -5.97 -21.58 -1.56
C ASP A 425 -5.26 -20.26 -1.94
N GLY A 426 -4.05 -20.00 -1.42
CA GLY A 426 -3.23 -18.81 -1.71
C GLY A 426 -1.97 -19.14 -2.50
N LEU A 427 -1.28 -18.13 -3.05
CA LEU A 427 -0.08 -18.29 -3.87
C LEU A 427 1.10 -17.47 -3.33
N LEU A 428 2.21 -18.13 -3.03
CA LEU A 428 3.53 -17.52 -2.89
C LEU A 428 4.37 -17.90 -4.12
N LEU A 429 4.89 -16.92 -4.85
CA LEU A 429 5.69 -17.18 -6.04
C LEU A 429 6.88 -16.23 -6.18
N THR A 430 8.07 -16.81 -6.31
CA THR A 430 9.24 -16.18 -6.93
C THR A 430 9.46 -16.78 -8.31
N GLY A 431 10.12 -16.05 -9.22
CA GLY A 431 10.29 -16.58 -10.56
C GLY A 431 10.99 -15.67 -11.55
N THR A 432 11.12 -16.18 -12.77
CA THR A 432 11.55 -15.38 -13.92
C THR A 432 10.95 -15.92 -15.22
N ALA A 433 10.45 -15.05 -16.10
CA ALA A 433 10.02 -15.39 -17.45
C ALA A 433 11.07 -15.02 -18.51
N GLY A 434 12.12 -14.27 -18.14
CA GLY A 434 13.20 -13.86 -19.03
C GLY A 434 14.54 -14.54 -18.72
N ARG A 435 15.64 -13.86 -18.98
CA ARG A 435 17.01 -14.41 -18.86
C ARG A 435 17.64 -14.22 -17.49
N GLY A 436 17.17 -13.26 -16.70
CA GLY A 436 17.66 -13.04 -15.35
C GLY A 436 17.32 -14.23 -14.44
N ALA A 437 18.16 -14.50 -13.44
CA ALA A 437 17.92 -15.56 -12.47
C ALA A 437 16.69 -15.25 -11.59
N SER A 438 15.95 -16.28 -11.19
CA SER A 438 14.88 -16.15 -10.20
C SER A 438 15.46 -15.93 -8.81
N GLY A 439 14.76 -15.15 -7.99
CA GLY A 439 15.05 -15.02 -6.57
C GLY A 439 14.59 -16.23 -5.75
N ASP A 440 15.17 -16.37 -4.56
CA ASP A 440 14.90 -17.46 -3.63
C ASP A 440 13.64 -17.19 -2.79
N LEU A 441 13.01 -18.26 -2.30
CA LEU A 441 11.88 -18.21 -1.38
C LEU A 441 12.28 -18.87 -0.06
N ILE A 442 12.26 -18.10 1.02
CA ILE A 442 12.70 -18.53 2.35
C ILE A 442 11.54 -18.38 3.34
N ILE A 443 11.20 -19.46 4.03
CA ILE A 443 10.19 -19.47 5.11
C ILE A 443 10.82 -19.98 6.39
N ASN A 444 10.86 -19.14 7.42
CA ASN A 444 11.28 -19.50 8.77
C ASN A 444 10.07 -19.43 9.70
N THR A 445 9.65 -20.56 10.29
CA THR A 445 8.45 -20.60 11.15
C THR A 445 8.54 -21.67 12.24
N SER A 446 7.57 -21.73 13.15
CA SER A 446 7.36 -22.94 13.95
C SER A 446 6.53 -23.96 13.19
N ARG A 447 5.43 -23.51 12.57
CA ARG A 447 4.47 -24.39 11.89
C ARG A 447 4.15 -23.84 10.51
N LEU A 448 4.38 -24.65 9.48
CA LEU A 448 3.93 -24.35 8.12
C LEU A 448 2.76 -25.26 7.77
N LEU A 449 1.64 -24.66 7.40
CA LEU A 449 0.49 -25.35 6.81
C LEU A 449 0.27 -24.86 5.39
N VAL A 450 0.26 -25.79 4.43
CA VAL A 450 -0.15 -25.53 3.05
C VAL A 450 -1.36 -26.41 2.78
N ILE A 451 -2.54 -25.80 2.77
CA ILE A 451 -3.79 -26.53 2.82
C ILE A 451 -4.66 -26.19 1.62
N ASP A 452 -5.57 -27.11 1.32
CA ASP A 452 -6.52 -27.00 0.21
C ASP A 452 -5.80 -26.88 -1.14
N GLY A 453 -5.83 -25.73 -1.81
CA GLY A 453 -5.11 -25.43 -3.05
C GLY A 453 -3.93 -24.47 -2.86
N GLY A 454 -3.34 -24.40 -1.66
CA GLY A 454 -2.22 -23.51 -1.38
C GLY A 454 -0.95 -23.84 -2.19
N ILE A 455 -0.27 -22.82 -2.72
CA ILE A 455 0.89 -22.98 -3.60
C ILE A 455 2.07 -22.17 -3.08
N ILE A 456 3.23 -22.82 -2.99
CA ILE A 456 4.54 -22.19 -2.75
C ILE A 456 5.45 -22.57 -3.91
N ALA A 457 5.85 -21.59 -4.72
CA ALA A 457 6.55 -21.86 -5.96
C ALA A 457 7.77 -20.95 -6.16
N SER A 458 8.80 -21.54 -6.74
CA SER A 458 9.89 -20.84 -7.43
C SER A 458 9.89 -21.34 -8.86
N THR A 459 9.53 -20.49 -9.81
CA THR A 459 9.29 -20.93 -11.20
C THR A 459 10.04 -20.07 -12.21
N THR A 460 10.90 -20.73 -13.00
CA THR A 460 11.58 -20.11 -14.13
C THR A 460 10.97 -20.58 -15.45
N ILE A 461 10.31 -19.70 -16.18
CA ILE A 461 9.76 -19.96 -17.50
C ILE A 461 10.77 -19.62 -18.60
N GLY A 462 11.63 -18.63 -18.36
CA GLY A 462 12.68 -18.21 -19.28
C GLY A 462 13.99 -19.01 -19.13
N GLU A 463 15.06 -18.53 -19.75
CA GLU A 463 16.38 -19.18 -19.78
C GLU A 463 17.18 -19.00 -18.48
N GLY A 464 16.70 -18.16 -17.55
CA GLY A 464 17.34 -17.91 -16.26
C GLY A 464 17.47 -19.16 -15.39
N ARG A 465 18.31 -19.09 -14.35
CA ARG A 465 18.39 -20.14 -13.33
C ARG A 465 17.18 -20.07 -12.39
N GLY A 466 16.67 -21.22 -11.97
CA GLY A 466 15.64 -21.35 -10.93
C GLY A 466 16.14 -20.93 -9.54
N GLY A 467 15.26 -20.26 -8.78
CA GLY A 467 15.52 -19.88 -7.39
C GLY A 467 15.27 -21.06 -6.45
N ASN A 468 15.97 -21.09 -5.33
CA ASN A 468 15.81 -22.14 -4.32
C ASN A 468 14.58 -21.86 -3.44
N ILE A 469 14.02 -22.94 -2.89
CA ILE A 469 13.03 -22.87 -1.80
C ILE A 469 13.67 -23.45 -0.55
N ALA A 470 13.70 -22.66 0.52
CA ALA A 470 14.18 -23.09 1.84
C ALA A 470 13.07 -22.91 2.88
N ILE A 471 12.65 -24.02 3.48
CA ILE A 471 11.63 -24.05 4.54
C ILE A 471 12.29 -24.55 5.82
N ASN A 472 12.26 -23.72 6.85
CA ASN A 472 12.75 -24.04 8.19
C ASN A 472 11.58 -23.92 9.17
N ALA A 473 10.96 -25.05 9.50
CA ALA A 473 9.84 -25.12 10.45
C ALA A 473 10.29 -25.84 11.72
N SER A 474 10.38 -25.16 12.87
CA SER A 474 10.91 -25.82 14.09
C SER A 474 10.02 -26.92 14.67
N ALA A 475 8.72 -26.95 14.35
CA ALA A 475 7.79 -27.99 14.78
C ALA A 475 7.38 -28.91 13.62
N PHE A 476 6.58 -28.40 12.68
CA PHE A 476 6.09 -29.24 11.58
C PHE A 476 5.85 -28.49 10.28
N VAL A 477 5.88 -29.24 9.18
CA VAL A 477 5.35 -28.88 7.86
C VAL A 477 4.22 -29.84 7.52
N GLU A 478 3.04 -29.31 7.22
CA GLU A 478 1.89 -30.11 6.82
C GLU A 478 1.33 -29.61 5.49
N LEU A 479 1.21 -30.53 4.53
CA LEU A 479 0.47 -30.31 3.30
C LEU A 479 -0.78 -31.18 3.31
N ASP A 480 -1.97 -30.56 3.31
CA ASP A 480 -3.25 -31.26 3.40
C ASP A 480 -4.23 -30.81 2.29
N GLY A 481 -4.48 -31.67 1.32
CA GLY A 481 -5.43 -31.39 0.24
C GLY A 481 -6.89 -31.55 0.64
N LYS A 482 -7.80 -31.24 -0.30
CA LYS A 482 -9.24 -31.48 -0.11
C LYS A 482 -9.57 -32.97 -0.31
N ASN A 483 -10.46 -33.50 0.54
CA ASN A 483 -11.01 -34.87 0.39
C ASN A 483 -12.00 -34.99 -0.77
N ASP A 484 -12.47 -33.86 -1.30
CA ASP A 484 -13.41 -33.85 -2.41
C ASP A 484 -12.68 -34.23 -3.70
N THR A 485 -13.23 -35.25 -4.36
CA THR A 485 -12.93 -35.69 -5.73
C THR A 485 -12.22 -34.60 -6.50
N LEU A 486 -10.89 -34.73 -6.71
CA LEU A 486 -10.15 -33.80 -7.55
C LEU A 486 -10.92 -33.66 -8.87
N THR A 487 -11.64 -32.55 -9.07
CA THR A 487 -12.34 -32.30 -10.34
C THR A 487 -11.30 -31.86 -11.36
N MET A 488 -10.31 -32.71 -11.63
CA MET A 488 -9.36 -32.64 -12.75
C MET A 488 -10.07 -32.79 -14.10
N ILE A 489 -11.38 -33.05 -14.07
CA ILE A 489 -12.22 -33.30 -15.25
C ILE A 489 -12.33 -32.03 -16.12
N ASN A 490 -12.11 -30.84 -15.55
CA ASN A 490 -12.19 -29.55 -16.28
C ASN A 490 -10.91 -28.70 -16.24
N THR A 491 -9.81 -29.18 -15.65
CA THR A 491 -8.52 -28.46 -15.69
C THR A 491 -7.80 -28.81 -17.00
N PRO A 492 -7.41 -27.84 -17.84
CA PRO A 492 -6.61 -28.12 -19.04
C PRO A 492 -5.36 -28.93 -18.68
N GLN A 493 -4.96 -29.89 -19.52
CA GLN A 493 -3.85 -30.81 -19.21
C GLN A 493 -2.50 -30.09 -19.00
N SER A 494 -2.32 -28.89 -19.56
CA SER A 494 -1.18 -28.00 -19.30
C SER A 494 -1.07 -27.55 -17.84
N ILE A 495 -2.17 -27.61 -17.07
CA ILE A 495 -2.30 -27.14 -15.69
C ILE A 495 -2.10 -28.29 -14.69
N VAL A 496 -2.57 -29.49 -15.06
CA VAL A 496 -2.50 -30.72 -14.25
C VAL A 496 -1.07 -31.10 -13.88
N GLN A 497 -0.13 -30.79 -14.77
CA GLN A 497 1.30 -31.06 -14.61
C GLN A 497 1.95 -30.24 -13.46
N PHE A 498 1.29 -29.19 -12.97
CA PHE A 498 1.76 -28.33 -11.86
C PHE A 498 1.15 -28.68 -10.50
N GLY A 499 0.33 -29.74 -10.41
CA GLY A 499 -0.38 -30.08 -9.17
C GLY A 499 -1.43 -29.02 -8.77
N LEU A 500 -1.98 -28.27 -9.72
CA LEU A 500 -2.91 -27.18 -9.40
C LEU A 500 -4.28 -27.74 -8.98
N GLY A 501 -4.81 -27.21 -7.87
CA GLY A 501 -6.01 -27.71 -7.19
C GLY A 501 -5.71 -28.59 -5.96
N VAL A 502 -4.44 -28.86 -5.67
CA VAL A 502 -3.94 -29.48 -4.42
C VAL A 502 -2.83 -28.62 -3.82
N PRO A 503 -2.39 -28.88 -2.58
CA PRO A 503 -1.28 -28.16 -1.99
C PRO A 503 0.03 -28.52 -2.71
N VAL A 504 0.82 -27.51 -3.08
CA VAL A 504 2.08 -27.71 -3.80
C VAL A 504 3.20 -26.86 -3.25
N ILE A 505 4.37 -27.46 -3.06
CA ILE A 505 5.64 -26.77 -2.91
C ILE A 505 6.57 -27.19 -4.05
N ILE A 506 6.92 -26.27 -4.94
CA ILE A 506 7.62 -26.64 -6.19
C ILE A 506 8.71 -25.66 -6.60
N ALA A 507 9.90 -26.19 -6.89
CA ALA A 507 10.98 -25.46 -7.55
C ALA A 507 11.17 -25.98 -8.97
N THR A 508 10.84 -25.18 -9.98
CA THR A 508 10.68 -25.66 -11.36
C THR A 508 11.28 -24.72 -12.40
N THR A 509 11.89 -25.29 -13.44
CA THR A 509 12.29 -24.57 -14.66
C THR A 509 11.64 -25.16 -15.91
N MET A 510 11.04 -24.30 -16.73
CA MET A 510 10.33 -24.65 -17.97
C MET A 510 11.11 -24.30 -19.24
N SER A 511 12.43 -24.13 -19.15
CA SER A 511 13.31 -23.88 -20.29
C SER A 511 14.69 -24.52 -20.05
N ALA A 512 15.71 -24.12 -20.80
CA ALA A 512 17.07 -24.65 -20.72
C ALA A 512 17.79 -24.33 -19.39
N GLY A 513 17.28 -23.40 -18.58
CA GLY A 513 17.85 -23.05 -17.28
C GLY A 513 17.80 -24.21 -16.28
N ASN A 514 18.79 -24.26 -15.38
CA ASN A 514 18.78 -25.26 -14.29
C ASN A 514 17.71 -24.91 -13.24
N GLY A 515 17.09 -25.93 -12.65
CA GLY A 515 16.16 -25.82 -11.54
C GLY A 515 16.85 -25.38 -10.24
N GLY A 516 16.07 -24.77 -9.35
CA GLY A 516 16.50 -24.47 -7.99
C GLY A 516 16.34 -25.69 -7.08
N ASN A 517 17.08 -25.70 -5.97
CA ASN A 517 16.96 -26.73 -4.95
C ASN A 517 15.77 -26.46 -4.03
N LEU A 518 15.21 -27.52 -3.45
CA LEU A 518 14.18 -27.43 -2.42
C LEU A 518 14.70 -28.09 -1.15
N THR A 519 14.76 -27.34 -0.06
CA THR A 519 15.17 -27.85 1.26
C THR A 519 14.07 -27.63 2.28
N ILE A 520 13.73 -28.69 3.01
CA ILE A 520 12.80 -28.66 4.16
C ILE A 520 13.54 -29.15 5.40
N ASN A 521 13.63 -28.30 6.41
CA ASN A 521 14.10 -28.65 7.74
C ASN A 521 12.92 -28.56 8.69
N THR A 522 12.55 -29.67 9.34
CA THR A 522 11.38 -29.76 10.20
C THR A 522 11.50 -30.78 11.33
N GLY A 523 10.62 -30.72 12.32
CA GLY A 523 10.40 -31.83 13.25
C GLY A 523 9.67 -32.96 12.54
N ASP A 524 8.44 -32.66 12.12
CA ASP A 524 7.57 -33.57 11.37
C ASP A 524 7.25 -33.02 9.98
N LEU A 525 7.17 -33.91 8.98
CA LEU A 525 6.64 -33.63 7.65
C LEU A 525 5.48 -34.58 7.35
N THR A 526 4.28 -34.02 7.14
CA THR A 526 3.11 -34.79 6.66
C THR A 526 2.69 -34.27 5.29
N VAL A 527 2.60 -35.17 4.30
CA VAL A 527 2.08 -34.86 2.96
C VAL A 527 0.94 -35.81 2.64
N LYS A 528 -0.27 -35.28 2.52
CA LYS A 528 -1.47 -36.11 2.38
C LYS A 528 -2.47 -35.58 1.36
N LYS A 529 -3.37 -36.46 0.93
CA LYS A 529 -4.50 -36.15 0.03
C LYS A 529 -4.08 -35.46 -1.28
N GLY A 530 -3.08 -36.04 -1.93
CA GLY A 530 -2.61 -35.61 -3.25
C GLY A 530 -1.69 -34.39 -3.25
N ALA A 531 -1.31 -33.88 -2.08
CA ALA A 531 -0.32 -32.82 -1.96
C ALA A 531 1.05 -33.22 -2.51
N GLN A 532 1.82 -32.25 -2.99
CA GLN A 532 3.09 -32.50 -3.69
C GLN A 532 4.21 -31.56 -3.22
N ILE A 533 5.40 -32.13 -3.06
CA ILE A 533 6.66 -31.40 -2.88
C ILE A 533 7.61 -31.88 -3.95
N SER A 534 8.06 -30.99 -4.82
CA SER A 534 8.89 -31.42 -5.94
C SER A 534 9.89 -30.39 -6.46
N THR A 535 10.92 -30.91 -7.11
CA THR A 535 11.77 -30.15 -8.03
C THR A 535 11.60 -30.70 -9.45
N GLY A 536 11.66 -29.82 -10.45
CA GLY A 536 11.39 -30.24 -11.83
C GLY A 536 12.06 -29.40 -12.91
N THR A 537 12.44 -30.05 -14.01
CA THR A 537 12.70 -29.37 -15.28
C THR A 537 11.85 -29.95 -16.40
N PHE A 538 11.35 -29.08 -17.27
CA PHE A 538 10.52 -29.48 -18.42
C PHE A 538 11.29 -29.50 -19.75
N TRP A 539 12.54 -29.05 -19.75
CA TRP A 539 13.43 -29.00 -20.93
C TRP A 539 14.85 -29.48 -20.57
N ALA A 540 15.87 -29.07 -21.34
CA ALA A 540 17.23 -29.59 -21.23
C ALA A 540 17.98 -29.24 -19.92
N GLY A 541 17.46 -28.32 -19.11
CA GLY A 541 18.08 -27.94 -17.83
C GLY A 541 18.10 -29.08 -16.81
N ARG A 542 19.09 -29.09 -15.92
CA ARG A 542 19.15 -30.03 -14.79
C ARG A 542 18.19 -29.59 -13.69
N SER A 543 17.36 -30.52 -13.19
CA SER A 543 16.50 -30.27 -12.02
C SER A 543 17.33 -30.17 -10.74
N GLY A 544 16.87 -29.35 -9.79
CA GLY A 544 17.50 -29.19 -8.50
C GLY A 544 17.28 -30.41 -7.59
N ASP A 545 18.06 -30.47 -6.51
CA ASP A 545 17.92 -31.51 -5.50
C ASP A 545 16.78 -31.18 -4.53
N LEU A 546 16.08 -32.22 -4.08
CA LEU A 546 15.08 -32.15 -3.00
C LEU A 546 15.70 -32.78 -1.73
N LEU A 547 15.91 -31.97 -0.71
CA LEU A 547 16.41 -32.39 0.60
C LEU A 547 15.34 -32.20 1.67
N VAL A 548 14.93 -33.30 2.29
CA VAL A 548 14.04 -33.29 3.46
C VAL A 548 14.83 -33.75 4.68
N ASN A 549 14.96 -32.87 5.66
CA ASN A 549 15.51 -33.16 6.99
C ASN A 549 14.38 -33.04 8.01
N ALA A 550 13.75 -34.16 8.37
CA ALA A 550 12.74 -34.23 9.42
C ALA A 550 13.34 -34.92 10.65
N SER A 551 13.41 -34.25 11.81
CA SER A 551 14.08 -34.85 12.98
C SER A 551 13.33 -36.03 13.59
N GLU A 552 12.03 -36.15 13.33
CA GLU A 552 11.15 -37.18 13.89
C GLU A 552 10.47 -38.02 12.80
N LEU A 553 9.55 -37.46 12.02
CA LEU A 553 8.68 -38.20 11.11
C LEU A 553 8.61 -37.59 9.70
N VAL A 554 8.61 -38.45 8.69
CA VAL A 554 8.05 -38.17 7.36
C VAL A 554 6.90 -39.13 7.12
N GLU A 555 5.71 -38.59 6.86
CA GLU A 555 4.48 -39.36 6.62
C GLU A 555 3.87 -38.98 5.26
N LEU A 556 3.73 -39.96 4.36
CA LEU A 556 3.15 -39.77 3.04
C LEU A 556 1.82 -40.54 2.92
N ILE A 557 0.70 -39.83 2.99
CA ILE A 557 -0.64 -40.46 2.96
C ILE A 557 -1.27 -40.30 1.57
N GLY A 558 -1.29 -41.40 0.83
CA GLY A 558 -2.03 -41.50 -0.43
C GLY A 558 -3.54 -41.60 -0.23
N VAL A 559 -4.31 -41.30 -1.29
CA VAL A 559 -5.74 -41.62 -1.38
C VAL A 559 -5.94 -42.75 -2.39
N ASN A 560 -6.77 -43.73 -2.08
CA ASN A 560 -7.07 -44.87 -2.96
C ASN A 560 -8.03 -44.45 -4.08
N PHE A 561 -7.51 -43.91 -5.20
CA PHE A 561 -8.32 -43.65 -6.39
C PHE A 561 -7.55 -43.89 -7.70
N PRO A 562 -8.22 -44.37 -8.78
CA PRO A 562 -7.55 -44.78 -10.02
C PRO A 562 -6.95 -43.64 -10.85
N THR A 563 -7.12 -42.36 -10.45
CA THR A 563 -6.68 -41.20 -11.24
C THR A 563 -6.03 -40.07 -10.43
N SER A 564 -5.75 -40.25 -9.14
CA SER A 564 -5.12 -39.21 -8.30
C SER A 564 -3.72 -39.62 -7.85
N LEU A 565 -2.77 -38.69 -7.94
CA LEU A 565 -1.46 -38.80 -7.29
C LEU A 565 -1.66 -38.87 -5.77
N GLY A 566 -0.96 -39.76 -5.07
CA GLY A 566 -0.88 -39.73 -3.60
C GLY A 566 -0.07 -38.53 -3.11
N GLY A 567 0.10 -38.39 -1.79
CA GLY A 567 1.11 -37.47 -1.26
C GLY A 567 2.48 -37.80 -1.88
N GLN A 568 3.15 -36.82 -2.50
CA GLN A 568 4.33 -37.08 -3.32
C GLN A 568 5.53 -36.20 -2.94
N LEU A 569 6.70 -36.84 -2.81
CA LEU A 569 8.02 -36.19 -2.87
C LEU A 569 8.69 -36.62 -4.16
N ALA A 570 9.13 -35.68 -5.01
CA ALA A 570 9.71 -36.04 -6.30
C ALA A 570 10.78 -35.06 -6.80
N THR A 571 11.78 -35.61 -7.49
CA THR A 571 12.63 -34.87 -8.41
C THR A 571 12.37 -35.41 -9.81
N SER A 572 12.10 -34.54 -10.79
CA SER A 572 11.71 -34.99 -12.12
C SER A 572 12.34 -34.18 -13.25
N THR A 573 12.39 -34.81 -14.42
CA THR A 573 12.72 -34.22 -15.72
C THR A 573 11.71 -34.75 -16.74
N GLN A 574 11.18 -33.89 -17.60
CA GLN A 574 10.23 -34.29 -18.66
C GLN A 574 10.85 -34.27 -20.06
N ALA A 575 12.12 -33.91 -20.17
CA ALA A 575 12.85 -33.84 -21.44
C ALA A 575 14.27 -34.40 -21.27
N SER A 576 15.24 -33.92 -22.06
CA SER A 576 16.61 -34.44 -22.06
C SER A 576 17.46 -34.05 -20.84
N GLY A 577 16.93 -33.25 -19.92
CA GLY A 577 17.64 -32.84 -18.69
C GLY A 577 17.78 -33.99 -17.68
N PHE A 578 18.69 -33.85 -16.72
CA PHE A 578 18.84 -34.80 -15.61
C PHE A 578 17.97 -34.40 -14.42
N ALA A 579 17.25 -35.35 -13.81
CA ALA A 579 16.61 -35.15 -12.53
C ALA A 579 17.66 -34.95 -11.42
N GLY A 580 17.31 -34.20 -10.37
CA GLY A 580 18.12 -34.06 -9.16
C GLY A 580 17.97 -35.25 -8.21
N ASN A 581 18.69 -35.22 -7.10
CA ASN A 581 18.57 -36.22 -6.04
C ASN A 581 17.42 -35.90 -5.10
N LEU A 582 16.65 -36.93 -4.70
CA LEU A 582 15.77 -36.87 -3.55
C LEU A 582 16.51 -37.49 -2.35
N THR A 583 16.75 -36.70 -1.31
CA THR A 583 17.34 -37.15 -0.05
C THR A 583 16.35 -36.91 1.08
N ILE A 584 16.03 -37.98 1.83
CA ILE A 584 15.15 -37.93 3.00
C ILE A 584 15.95 -38.41 4.21
N ASN A 585 16.11 -37.53 5.18
CA ASN A 585 16.70 -37.82 6.49
C ASN A 585 15.59 -37.75 7.53
N SER A 586 15.25 -38.91 8.13
CA SER A 586 14.26 -39.00 9.20
C SER A 586 14.49 -40.20 10.12
N ARG A 587 13.98 -40.13 11.36
CA ARG A 587 13.94 -41.30 12.27
C ARG A 587 12.90 -42.31 11.79
N GLN A 588 11.80 -41.83 11.22
CA GLN A 588 10.71 -42.68 10.74
C GLN A 588 10.14 -42.15 9.42
N LEU A 589 10.03 -43.04 8.43
CA LEU A 589 9.36 -42.79 7.16
C LEU A 589 8.18 -43.77 7.04
N ILE A 590 6.95 -43.26 6.94
CA ILE A 590 5.70 -44.05 6.86
C ILE A 590 4.95 -43.76 5.56
#